data_AF-A0AAD1KSF0-F1
#
_entry.id   AF-A0AAD1KSF0-F1
#
_cell.length_a   1.000
_cell.length_b   1.000
_cell.length_c   1.000
_cell.angle_alpha   90.00
_cell.angle_beta   90.00
_cell.angle_gamma   90.00
#
_symmetry.space_group_name_H-M   'P 1'
#
loop_
_entity.id
_entity.type
_entity.pdbx_description
1 polymer ?
#
loop_
_entity_poly.entity_id
_entity_poly.type
_entity_poly.pdbx_seq_one_letter_code
_entity_poly.pdbx_strand_id
1 'polypeptide(L)'
;MTDDIDWQPGVVFTHTLSLTLDDEAQETLQSTCDQLLAAGVPVLHQPAHITIAAVSTMEGVDPQLVDVGWPKRIRLTMPCCLPNSDGVVALCPHHPTSPDSVMIFDASWEGEPESCSAPTSVGSFRAPIYLPEDLRRPHELLHRRLAAAGVVAFNYYGPRWWNPHVTMGYQVPSKLQGRAVRILAGVVPLEVGVSGVSVWRVGDGHTYRL
;
A
#
# COMPACT_ATOMS: atom_id res chain seq x y z
N MET A 1 -10.23 -2.16 28.42
CA MET A 1 -9.52 -3.29 27.81
C MET A 1 -8.92 -2.75 26.55
N THR A 2 -7.60 -2.60 26.53
CA THR A 2 -6.83 -2.18 25.38
C THR A 2 -7.04 -3.23 24.29
N ASP A 3 -7.57 -2.81 23.14
CA ASP A 3 -7.53 -3.57 21.88
C ASP A 3 -6.05 -3.67 21.47
N ASP A 4 -5.29 -4.49 22.21
CA ASP A 4 -3.89 -4.79 21.96
C ASP A 4 -3.79 -5.57 20.64
N ILE A 5 -3.79 -4.76 19.58
CA ILE A 5 -2.95 -4.81 18.39
C ILE A 5 -3.00 -6.12 17.59
N ASP A 6 -3.41 -5.92 16.33
CA ASP A 6 -3.32 -6.74 15.11
C ASP A 6 -2.00 -7.49 14.82
N TRP A 7 -1.08 -7.58 15.78
CA TRP A 7 0.12 -8.38 15.71
C TRP A 7 -0.20 -9.86 15.94
N GLN A 8 0.23 -10.73 15.04
CA GLN A 8 0.01 -12.18 15.12
C GLN A 8 1.30 -12.87 15.59
N PRO A 9 1.64 -12.82 16.90
CA PRO A 9 2.87 -13.43 17.40
C PRO A 9 2.86 -14.94 17.12
N GLY A 10 3.97 -15.47 16.61
CA GLY A 10 4.14 -16.89 16.32
C GLY A 10 3.69 -17.34 14.93
N VAL A 11 3.19 -16.44 14.08
CA VAL A 11 2.92 -16.75 12.67
C VAL A 11 4.05 -16.19 11.81
N VAL A 12 4.67 -17.05 11.00
CA VAL A 12 5.62 -16.64 9.97
C VAL A 12 4.85 -16.51 8.66
N PHE A 13 4.75 -15.29 8.14
CA PHE A 13 4.25 -15.05 6.79
C PHE A 13 5.37 -15.35 5.80
N THR A 14 5.08 -16.22 4.84
CA THR A 14 6.08 -16.75 3.91
C THR A 14 5.92 -16.19 2.51
N HIS A 15 4.74 -15.66 2.18
CA HIS A 15 4.46 -15.12 0.86
C HIS A 15 3.59 -13.86 0.93
N THR A 16 3.80 -12.96 -0.02
CA THR A 16 2.96 -11.79 -0.26
C THR A 16 2.29 -11.94 -1.62
N LEU A 17 0.98 -11.71 -1.66
CA LEU A 17 0.17 -11.68 -2.86
C LEU A 17 -0.05 -10.22 -3.24
N SER A 18 0.16 -9.89 -4.51
CA SER A 18 0.06 -8.52 -5.01
C SER A 18 -0.60 -8.46 -6.38
N LEU A 19 -1.37 -7.40 -6.63
CA LEU A 19 -1.78 -7.03 -7.98
C LEU A 19 -0.57 -6.47 -8.71
N THR A 20 -0.19 -7.11 -9.81
CA THR A 20 0.87 -6.63 -10.70
C THR A 20 0.28 -5.60 -11.66
N LEU A 21 0.95 -4.46 -11.81
CA LEU A 21 0.53 -3.45 -12.79
C LEU A 21 1.06 -3.79 -14.19
N ASP A 22 0.40 -3.32 -15.24
CA ASP A 22 0.82 -3.50 -16.62
C ASP A 22 2.07 -2.69 -17.00
N ASP A 23 2.67 -3.00 -18.14
CA ASP A 23 3.96 -2.44 -18.55
C ASP A 23 3.91 -0.90 -18.72
N GLU A 24 2.79 -0.35 -19.20
CA GLU A 24 2.57 1.10 -19.31
C GLU A 24 2.60 1.79 -17.93
N ALA A 25 1.93 1.18 -16.93
CA ALA A 25 1.99 1.66 -15.56
C ALA A 25 3.40 1.50 -14.96
N GLN A 26 4.10 0.39 -15.23
CA GLN A 26 5.48 0.20 -14.74
C GLN A 26 6.41 1.30 -15.27
N GLU A 27 6.36 1.61 -16.57
CA GLU A 27 7.20 2.65 -17.18
C GLU A 27 6.92 4.04 -16.58
N THR A 28 5.64 4.41 -16.44
CA THR A 28 5.23 5.69 -15.86
C THR A 28 5.70 5.83 -14.41
N LEU A 29 5.53 4.77 -13.62
CA LEU A 29 5.92 4.76 -12.20
C LEU A 29 7.44 4.70 -12.04
N GLN A 30 8.15 4.03 -12.94
CA GLN A 30 9.61 4.04 -12.97
C GLN A 30 10.17 5.45 -13.23
N SER A 31 9.60 6.19 -14.18
CA SER A 31 9.98 7.60 -14.41
C SER A 31 9.76 8.46 -13.15
N THR A 32 8.72 8.16 -12.40
CA THR A 32 8.44 8.82 -11.11
C THR A 32 9.47 8.44 -10.05
N CYS A 33 9.86 7.17 -9.96
CA CYS A 33 10.94 6.71 -9.09
C CYS A 33 12.27 7.39 -9.42
N ASP A 34 12.58 7.60 -10.70
CA ASP A 34 13.79 8.29 -11.12
C ASP A 34 13.81 9.76 -10.66
N GLN A 35 12.65 10.43 -10.69
CA GLN A 35 12.50 11.79 -10.14
C GLN A 35 12.68 11.83 -8.61
N LEU A 36 12.13 10.84 -7.90
CA LEU A 36 12.31 10.70 -6.46
C LEU A 36 13.78 10.49 -6.09
N LEU A 37 14.47 9.60 -6.81
CA LEU A 37 15.90 9.33 -6.64
C LEU A 37 16.75 10.58 -6.90
N ALA A 38 16.48 11.31 -7.99
CA ALA A 38 17.17 12.55 -8.30
C ALA A 38 16.96 13.62 -7.20
N ALA A 39 15.83 13.58 -6.49
CA ALA A 39 15.51 14.45 -5.36
C ALA A 39 16.10 13.97 -4.01
N GLY A 40 16.82 12.84 -4.00
CA GLY A 40 17.43 12.23 -2.83
C GLY A 40 16.48 11.38 -1.99
N VAL A 41 15.28 11.07 -2.49
CA VAL A 41 14.29 10.23 -1.81
C VAL A 41 14.61 8.75 -2.07
N PRO A 42 14.75 7.89 -1.05
CA PRO A 42 14.93 6.47 -1.27
C PRO A 42 13.65 5.85 -1.85
N VAL A 43 13.81 5.05 -2.90
CA VAL A 43 12.71 4.36 -3.60
C VAL A 43 12.77 2.86 -3.37
N LEU A 44 11.62 2.19 -3.56
CA LEU A 44 11.57 0.73 -3.55
C LEU A 44 12.02 0.20 -4.91
N HIS A 45 13.10 -0.57 -4.96
CA HIS A 45 13.59 -1.20 -6.20
C HIS A 45 12.87 -2.52 -6.50
N GLN A 46 11.55 -2.45 -6.63
CA GLN A 46 10.70 -3.57 -7.02
C GLN A 46 9.67 -3.10 -8.05
N PRO A 47 9.19 -3.98 -8.95
CA PRO A 47 8.08 -3.64 -9.82
C PRO A 47 6.90 -3.10 -9.01
N ALA A 48 6.27 -2.05 -9.52
CA ALA A 48 5.13 -1.41 -8.87
C ALA A 48 3.96 -2.39 -8.76
N HIS A 49 3.37 -2.45 -7.57
CA HIS A 49 2.31 -3.40 -7.27
C HIS A 49 1.43 -2.88 -6.12
N ILE A 50 0.27 -3.51 -5.93
CA ILE A 50 -0.60 -3.28 -4.77
C ILE A 50 -0.70 -4.58 -3.98
N THR A 51 -0.24 -4.57 -2.73
CA THR A 51 -0.34 -5.74 -1.85
C THR A 51 -1.79 -6.03 -1.46
N ILE A 52 -2.23 -7.29 -1.64
CA ILE A 52 -3.60 -7.74 -1.33
C ILE A 52 -3.67 -8.72 -0.16
N ALA A 53 -2.60 -9.47 0.10
CA ALA A 53 -2.48 -10.34 1.28
C ALA A 53 -1.01 -10.67 1.57
N ALA A 54 -0.72 -11.03 2.83
CA ALA A 54 0.45 -11.83 3.16
C ALA A 54 -0.03 -13.10 3.86
N VAL A 55 0.49 -14.26 3.46
CA VAL A 55 -0.02 -15.58 3.86
C VAL A 55 1.08 -16.42 4.50
N SER A 56 0.69 -17.28 5.45
CA SER A 56 1.62 -18.19 6.12
C SER A 56 2.08 -19.36 5.24
N THR A 57 1.31 -19.72 4.22
CA THR A 57 1.59 -20.81 3.28
C THR A 57 0.94 -20.53 1.92
N MET A 58 1.46 -21.15 0.85
CA MET A 58 0.80 -21.20 -0.46
C MET A 58 -0.10 -22.43 -0.64
N GLU A 59 -0.05 -23.40 0.29
CA GLU A 59 -0.94 -24.55 0.26
C GLU A 59 -2.40 -24.10 0.34
N GLY A 60 -3.19 -24.43 -0.68
CA GLY A 60 -4.61 -24.05 -0.76
C GLY A 60 -4.88 -22.63 -1.24
N VAL A 61 -3.86 -21.82 -1.57
CA VAL A 61 -4.02 -20.42 -2.01
C VAL A 61 -4.43 -20.28 -3.47
N ASP A 62 -3.76 -20.99 -4.39
CA ASP A 62 -3.96 -20.82 -5.84
C ASP A 62 -5.44 -20.93 -6.27
N PRO A 63 -6.22 -21.92 -5.80
CA PRO A 63 -7.64 -22.02 -6.16
C PRO A 63 -8.48 -20.83 -5.69
N GLN A 64 -8.05 -20.10 -4.66
CA GLN A 64 -8.80 -18.98 -4.10
C GLN A 64 -8.67 -17.70 -4.92
N LEU A 65 -7.64 -17.61 -5.77
CA LEU A 65 -7.32 -16.44 -6.60
C LEU A 65 -8.10 -16.42 -7.92
N VAL A 66 -8.65 -17.55 -8.33
CA VAL A 66 -9.44 -17.68 -9.56
C VAL A 66 -10.77 -16.94 -9.43
N ASP A 67 -11.13 -16.18 -10.46
CA ASP A 67 -12.42 -15.48 -10.58
C ASP A 67 -12.80 -14.63 -9.36
N VAL A 68 -11.80 -14.02 -8.72
CA VAL A 68 -12.02 -13.09 -7.59
C VAL A 68 -12.63 -11.76 -8.08
N GLY A 69 -12.40 -11.40 -9.34
CA GLY A 69 -13.02 -10.24 -9.99
C GLY A 69 -12.24 -8.93 -9.81
N TRP A 70 -10.90 -8.99 -9.79
CA TRP A 70 -10.06 -7.79 -9.74
C TRP A 70 -10.34 -6.85 -10.93
N PRO A 71 -10.29 -5.53 -10.72
CA PRO A 71 -10.53 -4.58 -11.80
C PRO A 71 -9.37 -4.61 -12.79
N LYS A 72 -9.66 -4.41 -14.08
CA LYS A 72 -8.62 -4.31 -15.11
C LYS A 72 -7.80 -3.02 -15.00
N ARG A 73 -8.36 -2.01 -14.35
CA ARG A 73 -7.77 -0.67 -14.20
C ARG A 73 -8.09 -0.11 -12.83
N ILE A 74 -7.12 0.60 -12.26
CA ILE A 74 -7.23 1.24 -10.96
C ILE A 74 -6.85 2.70 -11.14
N ARG A 75 -7.67 3.61 -10.59
CA ARG A 75 -7.36 5.03 -10.58
C ARG A 75 -6.66 5.40 -9.28
N LEU A 76 -5.39 5.78 -9.38
CA LEU A 76 -4.62 6.37 -8.29
C LEU A 76 -4.94 7.87 -8.26
N THR A 77 -5.45 8.36 -7.13
CA THR A 77 -6.04 9.70 -7.05
C THR A 77 -5.19 10.66 -6.24
N MET A 78 -4.34 10.16 -5.35
CA MET A 78 -3.53 11.01 -4.50
C MET A 78 -2.23 10.36 -4.01
N PRO A 79 -1.20 11.17 -3.73
CA PRO A 79 -0.06 10.72 -2.95
C PRO A 79 -0.44 10.62 -1.47
N CYS A 80 0.23 9.72 -0.76
CA CYS A 80 0.09 9.65 0.68
C CYS A 80 1.34 9.15 1.42
N CYS A 81 1.53 9.61 2.65
CA CYS A 81 2.39 8.94 3.62
C CYS A 81 1.53 7.92 4.37
N LEU A 82 1.94 6.65 4.40
CA LEU A 82 1.19 5.65 5.13
C LEU A 82 1.44 5.81 6.63
N PRO A 83 0.39 6.00 7.45
CA PRO A 83 0.54 6.02 8.90
C PRO A 83 1.01 4.64 9.40
N ASN A 84 1.76 4.61 10.49
CA ASN A 84 2.27 3.38 11.12
C ASN A 84 3.14 2.52 10.19
N SER A 85 3.76 3.13 9.18
CA SER A 85 4.74 2.50 8.30
C SER A 85 6.11 3.17 8.48
N ASP A 86 7.19 2.45 8.17
CA ASP A 86 8.57 2.96 8.23
C ASP A 86 8.83 3.99 7.12
N GLY A 87 8.23 5.16 7.20
CA GLY A 87 8.41 6.26 6.23
C GLY A 87 7.98 5.89 4.81
N VAL A 88 6.89 5.14 4.65
CA VAL A 88 6.36 4.80 3.32
C VAL A 88 5.66 6.00 2.69
N VAL A 89 6.04 6.31 1.46
CA VAL A 89 5.33 7.24 0.57
C VAL A 89 4.78 6.45 -0.62
N ALA A 90 3.53 6.73 -0.98
CA ALA A 90 2.79 5.88 -1.90
C ALA A 90 1.78 6.67 -2.75
N LEU A 91 1.27 6.02 -3.79
CA LEU A 91 0.12 6.46 -4.57
C LEU A 91 -1.11 5.63 -4.18
N CYS A 92 -2.23 6.30 -3.92
CA CYS A 92 -3.36 5.73 -3.19
C CYS A 92 -4.63 5.94 -4.06
N PRO A 93 -5.51 4.93 -4.25
CA PRO A 93 -6.72 5.06 -5.06
C PRO A 93 -7.85 5.80 -4.34
N HIS A 94 -7.73 5.95 -3.02
CA HIS A 94 -8.58 6.77 -2.18
C HIS A 94 -7.73 7.51 -1.14
N HIS A 95 -8.37 8.38 -0.38
CA HIS A 95 -7.72 9.00 0.77
C HIS A 95 -7.43 7.95 1.84
N PRO A 96 -6.15 7.69 2.19
CA PRO A 96 -5.86 6.83 3.33
C PRO A 96 -6.53 7.41 4.55
N THR A 97 -7.23 6.57 5.32
CA THR A 97 -7.85 7.05 6.55
C THR A 97 -6.88 6.86 7.70
N SER A 98 -6.41 7.98 8.24
CA SER A 98 -6.33 8.20 9.67
C SER A 98 -7.03 9.54 9.94
N PRO A 99 -7.74 9.74 11.07
CA PRO A 99 -8.21 11.06 11.49
C PRO A 99 -7.07 12.06 11.74
N ASP A 100 -5.82 11.58 11.76
CA ASP A 100 -4.68 12.33 12.28
C ASP A 100 -3.73 12.74 11.16
N SER A 101 -3.67 14.04 10.91
CA SER A 101 -2.78 14.72 9.97
C SER A 101 -1.30 14.58 10.40
N VAL A 102 -0.45 14.14 9.47
CA VAL A 102 1.01 14.09 9.66
C VAL A 102 1.60 15.46 9.32
N MET A 103 2.31 16.09 10.26
CA MET A 103 3.09 17.31 10.02
C MET A 103 4.26 17.02 9.08
N ILE A 104 4.21 17.57 7.88
CA ILE A 104 5.32 17.56 6.94
C ILE A 104 6.22 18.76 7.25
N PHE A 105 7.38 18.52 7.86
CA PHE A 105 8.42 19.55 8.02
C PHE A 105 9.37 19.52 6.83
N ASP A 106 9.34 20.58 6.02
CA ASP A 106 10.38 20.84 5.02
C ASP A 106 11.37 21.85 5.60
N ALA A 107 12.46 21.37 6.18
CA ALA A 107 13.47 22.22 6.81
C ALA A 107 14.41 22.91 5.80
N SER A 108 13.91 23.31 4.61
CA SER A 108 14.76 23.83 3.55
C SER A 108 14.39 25.19 2.97
N TRP A 109 13.41 25.91 3.53
CA TRP A 109 13.09 27.27 3.07
C TRP A 109 12.85 28.23 4.25
N GLU A 110 13.49 29.40 4.20
CA GLU A 110 13.15 30.56 5.01
C GLU A 110 11.80 31.11 4.53
N GLY A 111 10.73 30.56 5.08
CA GLY A 111 9.35 30.99 4.86
C GLY A 111 8.49 30.50 6.01
N GLU A 112 7.63 31.38 6.53
CA GLU A 112 6.80 31.13 7.71
C GLU A 112 6.08 29.77 7.65
N PRO A 113 6.02 29.03 8.77
CA PRO A 113 5.32 27.75 8.84
C PRO A 113 3.83 27.97 8.57
N GLU A 114 3.32 27.40 7.47
CA GLU A 114 1.88 27.33 7.25
C GLU A 114 1.27 26.40 8.31
N SER A 115 0.58 27.03 9.26
CA SER A 115 -0.08 26.36 10.38
C SER A 115 -1.40 25.75 9.90
N CYS A 116 -1.52 24.43 9.98
CA CYS A 116 -2.82 23.74 9.97
C CYS A 116 -2.88 22.84 11.20
N SER A 117 -3.91 23.04 12.02
CA SER A 117 -3.96 22.74 13.46
C SER A 117 -4.09 21.25 13.84
N ALA A 118 -3.64 20.91 15.07
CA ALA A 118 -3.70 19.59 15.74
C ALA A 118 -4.86 19.50 16.79
N PRO A 119 -5.33 18.30 17.24
CA PRO A 119 -4.74 17.61 18.41
C PRO A 119 -4.85 16.03 18.41
N THR A 120 -4.78 15.40 19.60
CA THR A 120 -4.13 14.13 20.07
C THR A 120 -4.90 12.78 20.06
N SER A 121 -4.13 11.68 20.12
CA SER A 121 -4.34 10.33 20.75
C SER A 121 -5.23 9.27 20.09
N VAL A 122 -4.56 8.17 19.66
CA VAL A 122 -5.01 6.78 19.43
C VAL A 122 -6.45 6.62 18.93
N GLY A 123 -6.67 6.98 17.66
CA GLY A 123 -7.89 6.68 16.93
C GLY A 123 -7.93 5.23 16.42
N SER A 124 -9.07 4.55 16.64
CA SER A 124 -9.40 3.25 16.07
C SER A 124 -9.33 3.29 14.55
N PHE A 125 -8.34 2.63 13.96
CA PHE A 125 -8.30 2.42 12.52
C PHE A 125 -9.48 1.47 12.17
N ARG A 126 -10.39 1.97 11.33
CA ARG A 126 -11.39 1.16 10.64
C ARG A 126 -11.18 1.39 9.15
N ALA A 127 -11.10 0.32 8.36
CA ALA A 127 -11.21 0.45 6.91
C ALA A 127 -12.51 1.20 6.54
N PRO A 128 -12.47 2.15 5.60
CA PRO A 128 -13.34 3.31 5.64
C PRO A 128 -14.38 3.32 4.50
N ILE A 129 -15.34 4.23 4.66
CA ILE A 129 -16.51 4.52 3.83
C ILE A 129 -16.18 4.91 2.35
N TYR A 130 -14.92 4.87 1.92
CA TYR A 130 -14.46 5.40 0.61
C TYR A 130 -13.50 4.50 -0.19
N LEU A 131 -13.26 3.24 0.22
CA LEU A 131 -12.53 2.30 -0.63
C LEU A 131 -13.37 1.97 -1.89
N PRO A 132 -12.82 2.10 -3.12
CA PRO A 132 -13.56 1.77 -4.33
C PRO A 132 -14.14 0.34 -4.29
N GLU A 133 -15.43 0.19 -4.60
CA GLU A 133 -16.13 -1.10 -4.45
C GLU A 133 -15.51 -2.22 -5.29
N ASP A 134 -14.98 -1.86 -6.45
CA ASP A 134 -14.28 -2.73 -7.40
C ASP A 134 -12.94 -3.25 -6.85
N LEU A 135 -12.35 -2.61 -5.84
CA LEU A 135 -11.22 -3.15 -5.08
C LEU A 135 -11.67 -3.86 -3.81
N ARG A 136 -12.62 -3.28 -3.09
CA ARG A 136 -13.10 -3.79 -1.80
C ARG A 136 -13.71 -5.19 -1.92
N ARG A 137 -14.64 -5.38 -2.87
CA ARG A 137 -15.37 -6.65 -3.03
C ARG A 137 -14.46 -7.85 -3.36
N PRO A 138 -13.57 -7.78 -4.37
CA PRO A 138 -12.65 -8.89 -4.64
C PRO A 138 -11.71 -9.16 -3.47
N HIS A 139 -11.23 -8.13 -2.77
CA HIS A 139 -10.38 -8.31 -1.59
C HIS A 139 -11.09 -9.03 -0.44
N GLU A 140 -12.30 -8.60 -0.09
CA GLU A 140 -13.13 -9.28 0.92
C GLU A 140 -13.42 -10.73 0.54
N LEU A 141 -13.70 -10.99 -0.74
CA LEU A 141 -13.94 -12.33 -1.25
C LEU A 141 -12.70 -13.22 -1.13
N LEU A 142 -11.53 -12.70 -1.51
CA LEU A 142 -10.26 -13.41 -1.37
C LEU A 142 -10.02 -13.81 0.09
N HIS A 143 -10.11 -12.86 1.03
CA HIS A 143 -9.83 -13.14 2.44
C HIS A 143 -10.84 -14.12 3.05
N ARG A 144 -12.11 -14.06 2.63
CA ARG A 144 -13.11 -15.06 3.02
C ARG A 144 -12.75 -16.47 2.52
N ARG A 145 -12.29 -16.57 1.28
CA ARG A 145 -11.87 -17.83 0.66
C ARG A 145 -10.60 -18.40 1.30
N LEU A 146 -9.60 -17.55 1.57
CA LEU A 146 -8.38 -17.92 2.30
C LEU A 146 -8.73 -18.47 3.69
N ALA A 147 -9.60 -17.79 4.43
CA ALA A 147 -10.05 -18.25 5.74
C ALA A 147 -10.81 -19.59 5.65
N ALA A 148 -11.69 -19.77 4.65
CA ALA A 148 -12.40 -21.03 4.43
C ALA A 148 -11.47 -22.20 4.07
N ALA A 149 -10.33 -21.90 3.43
CA ALA A 149 -9.27 -22.86 3.14
C ALA A 149 -8.30 -23.10 4.32
N GLY A 150 -8.51 -22.44 5.46
CA GLY A 150 -7.63 -22.53 6.63
C GLY A 150 -6.30 -21.79 6.48
N VAL A 151 -6.16 -20.93 5.45
CA VAL A 151 -4.95 -20.13 5.24
C VAL A 151 -4.96 -18.93 6.16
N VAL A 152 -3.91 -18.78 6.97
CA VAL A 152 -3.73 -17.63 7.84
C VAL A 152 -3.13 -16.47 7.04
N ALA A 153 -3.88 -15.37 6.95
CA ALA A 153 -3.44 -14.13 6.35
C ALA A 153 -3.05 -13.10 7.42
N PHE A 154 -2.14 -12.20 7.07
CA PHE A 154 -1.70 -11.11 7.93
C PHE A 154 -2.81 -10.09 8.11
N ASN A 155 -3.19 -9.82 9.35
CA ASN A 155 -4.33 -8.97 9.69
C ASN A 155 -4.25 -7.56 9.10
N TYR A 156 -3.05 -6.99 8.97
CA TYR A 156 -2.85 -5.65 8.43
C TYR A 156 -3.22 -5.54 6.93
N TYR A 157 -3.16 -6.66 6.20
CA TYR A 157 -3.68 -6.75 4.83
C TYR A 157 -5.09 -7.34 4.77
N GLY A 158 -5.71 -7.62 5.91
CA GLY A 158 -7.09 -8.10 6.00
C GLY A 158 -8.12 -7.00 5.74
N PRO A 159 -9.38 -7.34 5.45
CA PRO A 159 -10.39 -6.37 4.98
C PRO A 159 -10.65 -5.21 5.94
N ARG A 160 -10.39 -5.40 7.24
CA ARG A 160 -10.59 -4.36 8.26
C ARG A 160 -9.52 -3.26 8.23
N TRP A 161 -8.33 -3.53 7.73
CA TRP A 161 -7.17 -2.64 7.82
C TRP A 161 -6.54 -2.32 6.47
N TRP A 162 -7.03 -2.98 5.40
CA TRP A 162 -6.46 -2.84 4.08
C TRP A 162 -6.61 -1.42 3.54
N ASN A 163 -5.46 -0.85 3.19
CA ASN A 163 -5.34 0.43 2.51
C ASN A 163 -4.56 0.17 1.22
N PRO A 164 -5.19 -0.09 0.07
CA PRO A 164 -4.48 -0.34 -1.18
C PRO A 164 -3.62 0.86 -1.55
N HIS A 165 -2.38 0.60 -1.92
CA HIS A 165 -1.43 1.62 -2.31
C HIS A 165 -0.35 1.02 -3.20
N VAL A 166 0.27 1.87 -4.02
CA VAL A 166 1.51 1.57 -4.72
C VAL A 166 2.65 2.26 -4.00
N THR A 167 3.52 1.49 -3.35
CA THR A 167 4.68 2.03 -2.63
C THR A 167 5.69 2.61 -3.62
N MET A 168 6.02 3.89 -3.45
CA MET A 168 7.00 4.59 -4.28
C MET A 168 8.31 4.82 -3.54
N GLY A 169 8.25 4.92 -2.21
CA GLY A 169 9.42 4.99 -1.34
C GLY A 169 9.19 4.29 0.00
N TYR A 170 10.27 3.72 0.53
CA TYR A 170 10.31 2.99 1.80
C TYR A 170 11.49 3.53 2.63
N GLN A 171 11.31 3.63 3.95
CA GLN A 171 12.28 4.25 4.85
C GLN A 171 12.64 5.69 4.45
N VAL A 172 11.69 6.44 3.90
CA VAL A 172 11.89 7.84 3.54
C VAL A 172 12.05 8.67 4.82
N PRO A 173 13.21 9.35 5.00
CA PRO A 173 13.42 10.23 6.14
C PRO A 173 12.34 11.30 6.22
N SER A 174 11.86 11.63 7.42
CA SER A 174 10.78 12.61 7.64
C SER A 174 10.99 13.94 6.90
N LYS A 175 12.22 14.47 6.92
CA LYS A 175 12.62 15.70 6.20
C LYS A 175 12.47 15.65 4.67
N LEU A 176 12.32 14.46 4.08
CA LEU A 176 12.16 14.25 2.65
C LEU A 176 10.73 13.84 2.25
N GLN A 177 9.88 13.45 3.21
CA GLN A 177 8.53 12.96 2.92
C GLN A 177 7.67 14.03 2.23
N GLY A 178 7.79 15.30 2.63
CA GLY A 178 7.09 16.41 1.98
C GLY A 178 7.47 16.63 0.53
N ARG A 179 8.77 16.53 0.24
CA ARG A 179 9.27 16.60 -1.13
C ARG A 179 8.76 15.43 -1.96
N ALA A 180 8.80 14.22 -1.40
CA ALA A 180 8.31 13.01 -2.07
C ALA A 180 6.82 13.12 -2.41
N VAL A 181 5.99 13.54 -1.46
CA VAL A 181 4.54 13.75 -1.67
C VAL A 181 4.27 14.76 -2.77
N ARG A 182 5.03 15.87 -2.84
CA ARG A 182 4.89 16.87 -3.91
C ARG A 182 5.27 16.34 -5.29
N ILE A 183 6.31 15.52 -5.40
CA ILE A 183 6.68 14.85 -6.66
C ILE A 183 5.56 13.92 -7.10
N LEU A 184 5.07 13.09 -6.18
CA LEU A 184 3.96 12.16 -6.45
C LEU A 184 2.65 12.86 -6.80
N ALA A 185 2.38 14.04 -6.22
CA ALA A 185 1.23 14.88 -6.56
C ALA A 185 1.22 15.32 -8.03
N GLY A 186 2.39 15.44 -8.66
CA GLY A 186 2.52 15.81 -10.08
C GLY A 186 2.12 14.70 -11.06
N VAL A 187 1.92 13.48 -10.58
CA VAL A 187 1.62 12.29 -11.41
C VAL A 187 0.17 11.88 -11.31
N VAL A 188 -0.52 12.24 -10.22
CA VAL A 188 -1.94 11.93 -10.03
C VAL A 188 -2.86 13.01 -10.61
N PRO A 189 -4.08 12.67 -11.07
CA PRO A 189 -4.64 11.31 -11.11
C PRO A 189 -4.00 10.46 -12.21
N LEU A 190 -3.70 9.19 -11.88
CA LEU A 190 -3.09 8.22 -12.79
C LEU A 190 -3.99 6.97 -12.89
N GLU A 191 -4.33 6.54 -14.10
CA GLU A 191 -4.97 5.26 -14.35
C GLU A 191 -3.88 4.20 -14.62
N VAL A 192 -3.86 3.12 -13.84
CA VAL A 192 -2.92 2.01 -14.00
C VAL A 192 -3.66 0.74 -14.38
N GLY A 193 -3.15 -0.03 -15.34
CA GLY A 193 -3.72 -1.34 -15.66
C GLY A 193 -3.23 -2.42 -14.70
N VAL A 194 -4.05 -3.46 -14.53
CA VAL A 194 -3.74 -4.65 -13.73
C VAL A 194 -3.49 -5.81 -14.67
N SER A 195 -2.27 -6.37 -14.63
CA SER A 195 -1.85 -7.48 -15.49
C SER A 195 -2.08 -8.86 -14.88
N GLY A 196 -2.25 -8.94 -13.56
CA GLY A 196 -2.55 -10.19 -12.86
C GLY A 196 -2.20 -10.16 -11.39
N VAL A 197 -2.06 -11.35 -10.79
CA VAL A 197 -1.58 -11.53 -9.43
C VAL A 197 -0.17 -12.12 -9.46
N SER A 198 0.72 -11.54 -8.67
CA SER A 198 2.05 -12.09 -8.41
C SER A 198 2.18 -12.53 -6.97
N VAL A 199 3.02 -13.54 -6.76
CA VAL A 199 3.44 -14.00 -5.45
C VAL A 199 4.91 -13.64 -5.27
N TRP A 200 5.21 -13.00 -4.15
CA TRP A 200 6.57 -12.80 -3.66
C TRP A 200 6.83 -13.74 -2.49
N ARG A 201 7.95 -14.47 -2.51
CA ARG A 201 8.36 -15.33 -1.40
C ARG A 201 9.29 -14.55 -0.46
N VAL A 202 8.92 -14.54 0.81
CA VAL A 202 9.68 -13.93 1.90
C VAL A 202 10.98 -14.72 2.11
N GLY A 203 12.11 -14.02 2.18
CA GLY A 203 13.42 -14.60 2.51
C GLY A 203 14.35 -14.73 1.31
N ASP A 204 13.95 -15.44 0.26
CA ASP A 204 14.76 -15.59 -0.97
C ASP A 204 14.44 -14.52 -2.03
N GLY A 205 13.34 -13.79 -1.86
CA GLY A 205 12.96 -12.68 -2.72
C GLY A 205 12.37 -13.10 -4.07
N HIS A 206 12.09 -14.39 -4.28
CA HIS A 206 11.61 -14.88 -5.56
C HIS A 206 10.17 -14.42 -5.85
N THR A 207 9.96 -13.84 -7.03
CA THR A 207 8.64 -13.40 -7.51
C THR A 207 8.20 -14.24 -8.70
N TYR A 208 6.96 -14.71 -8.71
CA TYR A 208 6.34 -15.37 -9.85
C TYR A 208 4.90 -14.89 -10.06
N ARG A 209 4.43 -14.96 -11.30
CA ARG A 209 3.04 -14.67 -11.66
C ARG A 209 2.21 -15.96 -11.56
N LEU A 210 0.96 -15.82 -11.15
CA LEU A 210 -0.04 -16.88 -11.15
C LEU A 210 -0.97 -16.78 -12.35
#